data_AF-A0A6G3MLP4-F1
#
_entry.id   AF-A0A6G3MLP4-F1
#
_cell.length_a   1.000
_cell.length_b   1.000
_cell.length_c   1.000
_cell.angle_alpha   90.00
_cell.angle_beta   90.00
_cell.angle_gamma   90.00
#
_symmetry.space_group_name_H-M   'P 1'
#
loop_
_entity.id
_entity.type
_entity.pdbx_description
1 polymer ?
#
loop_
_entity_poly.entity_id
_entity_poly.type
_entity_poly.pdbx_seq_one_letter_code
_entity_poly.pdbx_strand_id
1 'polypeptide(L)'
;MFILLKLAILFAFFIPSEQKFDKLSIEVLSLPEVCQTKTKKGDMITVHYKGMLTDGAVFDASYNRNSPFDFKVGVGQVIQGWDRGLIGMCHGEKRKLNIPSELGYGHRGAGSSIPPDSDLIFEVELLKINGQKLTDDANQDL
;
A
#
# COMPACT_ATOMS: atom_id res chain seq x y z
N MET A 1 11.75 -8.46 -62.67
CA MET A 1 10.96 -7.33 -62.11
C MET A 1 10.55 -7.73 -60.71
N PHE A 2 11.22 -7.16 -59.70
CA PHE A 2 11.10 -7.53 -58.29
C PHE A 2 9.78 -6.98 -57.71
N ILE A 3 8.83 -7.85 -57.38
CA ILE A 3 7.71 -7.46 -56.52
C ILE A 3 8.16 -7.72 -55.09
N LEU A 4 8.52 -6.62 -54.43
CA LEU A 4 8.93 -6.55 -53.03
C LEU A 4 7.86 -7.19 -52.14
N LEU A 5 8.27 -8.24 -51.43
CA LEU A 5 7.57 -8.75 -50.25
C LEU A 5 7.50 -7.58 -49.24
N LYS A 6 6.34 -6.92 -49.14
CA LYS A 6 6.10 -5.97 -48.05
C LYS A 6 6.05 -6.79 -46.77
N LEU A 7 7.19 -6.90 -46.09
CA LEU A 7 7.24 -7.34 -44.70
C LEU A 7 6.32 -6.40 -43.91
N ALA A 8 5.11 -6.86 -43.61
CA ALA A 8 4.39 -6.36 -42.47
C ALA A 8 5.25 -6.76 -41.25
N ILE A 9 6.09 -5.84 -40.80
CA ILE A 9 6.65 -5.91 -39.46
C ILE A 9 5.43 -5.84 -38.53
N LEU A 10 4.90 -7.01 -38.18
CA LEU A 10 4.05 -7.17 -37.01
C LEU A 10 4.96 -6.87 -35.84
N PHE A 11 5.14 -5.58 -35.53
CA PHE A 11 5.52 -5.15 -34.20
C PHE A 11 4.39 -5.67 -33.33
N ALA A 12 4.57 -6.86 -32.76
CA ALA A 12 3.74 -7.32 -31.67
C ALA A 12 3.87 -6.21 -30.62
N PHE A 13 2.81 -5.41 -30.48
CA PHE A 13 2.62 -4.57 -29.32
C PHE A 13 2.69 -5.54 -28.15
N PHE A 14 3.82 -5.55 -27.47
CA PHE A 14 3.95 -6.24 -26.20
C PHE A 14 3.08 -5.44 -25.23
N ILE A 15 1.78 -5.74 -25.23
CA ILE A 15 0.83 -5.17 -24.28
C ILE A 15 1.31 -5.70 -22.93
N PRO A 16 1.81 -4.83 -22.03
CA PRO A 16 2.11 -5.27 -20.68
C PRO A 16 0.78 -5.76 -20.10
N SER A 17 0.74 -7.03 -19.67
CA SER A 17 -0.42 -7.56 -18.97
C SER A 17 -0.77 -6.63 -17.82
N GLU A 18 -1.97 -6.05 -17.81
CA GLU A 18 -2.46 -5.35 -16.63
C GLU A 18 -2.41 -6.31 -15.45
N GLN A 19 -1.68 -5.93 -14.41
CA GLN A 19 -1.58 -6.73 -13.19
C GLN A 19 -2.86 -6.51 -12.38
N LYS A 20 -3.80 -7.46 -12.45
CA LYS A 20 -5.02 -7.49 -11.62
C LYS A 20 -4.81 -8.37 -10.39
N PHE A 21 -5.35 -7.94 -9.26
CA PHE A 21 -5.44 -8.68 -8.00
C PHE A 21 -6.86 -9.19 -7.81
N ASP A 22 -6.98 -10.49 -7.49
CA ASP A 22 -8.28 -11.11 -7.19
C ASP A 22 -8.69 -10.93 -5.72
N LYS A 23 -7.71 -10.73 -4.84
CA LYS A 23 -7.89 -10.60 -3.39
C LYS A 23 -6.82 -9.72 -2.79
N LEU A 24 -7.08 -9.22 -1.58
CA LEU A 24 -6.07 -8.54 -0.78
C LEU A 24 -4.89 -9.49 -0.54
N SER A 25 -3.70 -9.06 -0.96
CA SER A 25 -2.43 -9.70 -0.60
C SER A 25 -1.67 -8.83 0.39
N ILE A 26 -1.07 -9.46 1.39
CA ILE A 26 -0.27 -8.81 2.43
C ILE A 26 1.10 -9.48 2.41
N GLU A 27 2.13 -8.71 2.10
CA GLU A 27 3.52 -9.15 2.11
C GLU A 27 4.29 -8.35 3.16
N VAL A 28 5.02 -9.03 4.05
CA VAL A 28 5.87 -8.38 5.04
C VAL A 28 7.23 -8.11 4.41
N LEU A 29 7.56 -6.85 4.19
CA LEU A 29 8.82 -6.41 3.57
C LEU A 29 9.95 -6.34 4.60
N SER A 30 9.63 -5.97 5.83
CA SER A 30 10.58 -5.85 6.93
C SER A 30 9.84 -6.06 8.25
N LEU A 31 10.41 -6.86 9.14
CA LEU A 31 9.89 -7.12 10.47
C LEU A 31 10.96 -6.72 11.49
N PRO A 32 10.63 -5.98 12.56
CA PRO A 32 11.58 -5.71 13.64
C PRO A 32 11.96 -7.00 14.38
N GLU A 33 13.14 -7.03 14.98
CA GLU A 33 13.61 -8.15 15.80
C GLU A 33 12.71 -8.37 17.03
N VAL A 34 12.19 -7.27 17.60
CA VAL A 34 11.32 -7.28 18.77
C VAL A 34 9.93 -6.79 18.39
N CYS A 35 8.91 -7.57 18.73
CA CYS A 35 7.51 -7.21 18.54
C CYS A 35 6.71 -7.46 19.81
N GLN A 36 6.68 -6.46 20.70
CA GLN A 36 5.94 -6.54 21.97
C GLN A 36 4.45 -6.25 21.76
N THR A 37 4.14 -5.22 20.97
CA THR A 37 2.77 -4.78 20.71
C THR A 37 2.45 -4.90 19.23
N LYS A 38 1.27 -5.46 18.95
CA LYS A 38 0.70 -5.55 17.60
C LYS A 38 -0.56 -4.72 17.50
N THR A 39 -0.78 -4.12 16.32
CA THR A 39 -2.00 -3.36 16.04
C THR A 39 -3.25 -4.24 16.16
N LYS A 40 -4.29 -3.69 16.79
CA LYS A 40 -5.60 -4.31 16.95
C LYS A 40 -6.67 -3.35 16.47
N LYS A 41 -7.84 -3.90 16.17
CA LYS A 41 -9.01 -3.11 15.77
C LYS A 41 -9.28 -2.02 16.83
N GLY A 42 -9.37 -0.78 16.37
CA GLY A 42 -9.65 0.39 17.19
C GLY A 42 -8.42 1.15 17.67
N ASP A 43 -7.21 0.58 17.53
CA ASP A 43 -5.97 1.30 17.85
C ASP A 43 -5.81 2.52 16.94
N MET A 44 -5.35 3.62 17.52
CA MET A 44 -4.85 4.76 16.76
C MET A 44 -3.44 4.41 16.27
N ILE A 45 -3.21 4.43 14.96
CA ILE A 45 -1.89 4.13 14.38
C ILE A 45 -1.38 5.29 13.56
N THR A 46 -0.06 5.48 13.61
CA THR A 46 0.66 6.43 12.76
C THR A 46 1.47 5.65 11.74
N VAL A 47 1.31 5.94 10.45
CA VAL A 47 2.05 5.25 9.38
C VAL A 47 2.73 6.22 8.43
N HIS A 48 3.87 5.78 7.89
CA HIS A 48 4.33 6.26 6.59
C HIS A 48 3.82 5.32 5.50
N TYR A 49 3.58 5.87 4.31
CA TYR A 49 3.16 5.10 3.15
C TYR A 49 3.57 5.73 1.82
N LYS A 50 3.54 4.88 0.79
CA LYS A 50 3.61 5.20 -0.64
C LYS A 50 2.54 4.36 -1.37
N GLY A 51 1.64 5.02 -2.08
CA GLY A 51 0.56 4.42 -2.88
C GLY A 51 0.83 4.57 -4.38
N MET A 52 0.68 3.47 -5.11
CA MET A 52 0.97 3.36 -6.55
C MET A 52 -0.13 2.60 -7.28
N LEU A 53 -0.32 2.93 -8.56
CA LEU A 53 -1.06 2.10 -9.51
C LEU A 53 -0.17 0.93 -9.96
N THR A 54 -0.77 -0.05 -10.63
CA THR A 54 -0.09 -1.29 -11.06
C THR A 54 0.92 -1.09 -12.20
N ASP A 55 0.84 0.04 -12.90
CA ASP A 55 1.85 0.53 -13.85
C ASP A 55 3.06 1.19 -13.16
N GLY A 56 3.04 1.32 -11.82
CA GLY A 56 4.08 1.94 -11.00
C GLY A 56 3.90 3.45 -10.79
N ALA A 57 2.87 4.08 -11.36
CA ALA A 57 2.60 5.49 -11.14
C ALA A 57 2.23 5.76 -9.68
N VAL A 58 3.05 6.57 -8.99
CA VAL A 58 2.79 6.99 -7.60
C VAL A 58 1.69 8.05 -7.61
N PHE A 59 0.55 7.77 -6.98
CA PHE A 59 -0.53 8.75 -6.83
C PHE A 59 -0.45 9.51 -5.51
N ASP A 60 0.15 8.93 -4.47
CA ASP A 60 0.32 9.58 -3.18
C ASP A 60 1.47 8.99 -2.35
N ALA A 61 2.15 9.82 -1.57
CA ALA A 61 3.16 9.38 -0.61
C ALA A 61 3.25 10.37 0.57
N SER A 62 3.22 9.84 1.80
CA SER A 62 3.35 10.63 3.03
C SER A 62 4.68 11.40 3.12
N TYR A 63 5.76 10.84 2.60
CA TYR A 63 7.09 11.46 2.61
C TYR A 63 7.14 12.76 1.78
N ASN A 64 6.34 12.88 0.71
CA ASN A 64 6.28 14.11 -0.09
C ASN A 64 5.74 15.31 0.69
N ARG A 65 4.97 15.05 1.76
CA ARG A 65 4.39 16.06 2.64
C ARG A 65 5.12 16.19 3.97
N ASN A 66 6.20 15.42 4.20
CA ASN A 66 6.88 15.29 5.49
C ASN A 66 5.92 15.07 6.67
N SER A 67 4.79 14.40 6.44
CA SER A 67 3.72 14.26 7.43
C SER A 67 3.19 12.82 7.38
N PRO A 68 3.44 12.01 8.43
CA PRO A 68 2.79 10.71 8.61
C PRO A 68 1.27 10.83 8.66
N PHE A 69 0.59 9.70 8.47
CA PHE A 69 -0.86 9.66 8.50
C PHE A 69 -1.37 8.90 9.73
N ASP A 70 -2.28 9.54 10.47
CA ASP A 70 -2.89 9.03 11.70
C ASP A 70 -4.35 8.63 11.47
N PHE A 71 -4.72 7.42 11.88
CA PHE A 71 -6.10 6.94 11.81
C PHE A 71 -6.35 5.77 12.76
N LYS A 72 -7.62 5.48 13.03
CA LYS A 72 -8.02 4.28 13.77
C LYS A 72 -8.16 3.09 12.82
N VAL A 73 -7.41 2.01 13.07
CA VAL A 73 -7.39 0.84 12.19
C VAL A 73 -8.58 -0.09 12.44
N GLY A 74 -9.19 -0.60 11.37
CA GLY A 74 -10.21 -1.65 11.43
C GLY A 74 -11.61 -1.17 11.84
N VAL A 75 -11.88 0.13 11.73
CA VAL A 75 -13.15 0.76 12.13
C VAL A 75 -13.86 1.51 11.00
N GLY A 76 -13.39 1.39 9.76
CA GLY A 76 -14.00 1.97 8.57
C GLY A 76 -13.59 3.42 8.30
N GLN A 77 -12.45 3.88 8.81
CA GLN A 77 -11.95 5.24 8.57
C GLN A 77 -11.14 5.38 7.27
N VAL A 78 -10.62 4.28 6.74
CA VAL A 78 -9.81 4.20 5.53
C VAL A 78 -10.36 3.13 4.59
N ILE A 79 -9.78 2.99 3.40
CA ILE A 79 -10.16 1.92 2.46
C ILE A 79 -10.06 0.54 3.11
N GLN A 80 -10.95 -0.38 2.72
CA GLN A 80 -11.07 -1.69 3.37
C GLN A 80 -9.76 -2.51 3.31
N GLY A 81 -8.97 -2.33 2.26
CA GLY A 81 -7.66 -2.99 2.13
C GLY A 81 -6.69 -2.59 3.23
N TRP A 82 -6.69 -1.33 3.67
CA TRP A 82 -5.88 -0.88 4.80
C TRP A 82 -6.44 -1.38 6.13
N ASP A 83 -7.75 -1.23 6.31
CA ASP A 83 -8.45 -1.65 7.53
C ASP A 83 -8.26 -3.13 7.86
N ARG A 84 -8.12 -3.97 6.84
CA ARG A 84 -7.82 -5.40 6.96
C ARG A 84 -6.32 -5.68 6.96
N GLY A 85 -5.56 -5.01 6.08
CA GLY A 85 -4.16 -5.29 5.80
C GLY A 85 -3.17 -4.86 6.89
N LEU A 86 -3.57 -3.90 7.72
CA LEU A 86 -2.70 -3.28 8.73
C LEU A 86 -2.96 -3.77 10.16
N ILE A 87 -3.85 -4.75 10.34
CA ILE A 87 -4.04 -5.44 11.62
C ILE A 87 -2.87 -6.40 11.88
N GLY A 88 -2.45 -6.50 13.14
CA GLY A 88 -1.39 -7.39 13.58
C GLY A 88 0.02 -6.94 13.18
N MET A 89 0.22 -5.66 12.83
CA MET A 89 1.54 -5.10 12.54
C MET A 89 2.31 -4.80 13.83
N CYS A 90 3.60 -5.08 13.82
CA CYS A 90 4.55 -4.64 14.83
C CYS A 90 5.03 -3.22 14.52
N HIS A 91 5.33 -2.41 15.53
CA HIS A 91 5.94 -1.10 15.28
C HIS A 91 7.26 -1.27 14.52
N GLY A 92 7.50 -0.47 13.49
CA GLY A 92 8.67 -0.56 12.60
C GLY A 92 8.52 -1.60 11.49
N GLU A 93 7.46 -2.41 11.51
CA GLU A 93 7.16 -3.34 10.42
C GLU A 93 6.80 -2.58 9.14
N LYS A 94 7.27 -3.10 8.00
CA LYS A 94 6.92 -2.65 6.66
C LYS A 94 6.12 -3.72 5.95
N ARG A 95 5.00 -3.34 5.33
CA ARG A 95 4.17 -4.21 4.51
C ARG A 95 3.98 -3.66 3.11
N LYS A 96 3.85 -4.57 2.15
CA LYS A 96 3.26 -4.30 0.83
C LYS A 96 1.85 -4.88 0.81
N LEU A 97 0.89 -4.03 0.45
CA LEU A 97 -0.51 -4.40 0.26
C LEU A 97 -0.83 -4.31 -1.23
N ASN A 98 -1.26 -5.42 -1.82
CA ASN A 98 -1.88 -5.42 -3.15
C ASN A 98 -3.38 -5.46 -2.95
N ILE A 99 -4.06 -4.37 -3.27
CA ILE A 99 -5.45 -4.12 -2.92
C ILE A 99 -6.27 -4.13 -4.20
N PRO A 100 -7.19 -5.11 -4.37
CA PRO A 100 -8.12 -5.09 -5.49
C PRO A 100 -9.06 -3.88 -5.37
N SER A 101 -9.50 -3.33 -6.50
CA SER A 101 -10.28 -2.09 -6.57
C SER A 101 -11.49 -2.10 -5.62
N GLU A 102 -12.18 -3.23 -5.44
CA GLU A 102 -13.35 -3.40 -4.57
C GLU A 102 -13.03 -3.18 -3.08
N LEU A 103 -11.77 -3.36 -2.68
CA LEU A 103 -11.26 -3.06 -1.34
C LEU A 103 -10.53 -1.70 -1.27
N GLY A 104 -10.40 -1.01 -2.41
CA GLY A 104 -9.88 0.34 -2.56
C GLY A 104 -10.98 1.35 -2.82
N TYR A 105 -10.95 1.97 -4.01
CA TYR A 105 -11.90 3.02 -4.43
C TYR A 105 -12.98 2.55 -5.42
N GLY A 106 -12.91 1.29 -5.86
CA GLY A 106 -13.87 0.64 -6.75
C GLY A 106 -14.15 1.40 -8.05
N HIS A 107 -15.36 1.24 -8.58
CA HIS A 107 -15.80 1.85 -9.83
C HIS A 107 -15.81 3.38 -9.85
N ARG A 108 -15.74 4.03 -8.68
CA ARG A 108 -15.69 5.50 -8.64
C ARG A 108 -14.29 6.06 -8.86
N GLY A 109 -13.25 5.30 -8.53
CA GLY A 109 -11.90 5.85 -8.40
C GLY A 109 -11.82 6.94 -7.32
N ALA A 110 -10.78 7.77 -7.38
CA ALA A 110 -10.61 8.91 -6.47
C ALA A 110 -9.83 10.06 -7.12
N GLY A 111 -10.46 11.24 -7.12
CA GLY A 111 -9.88 12.46 -7.68
C GLY A 111 -9.49 12.29 -9.15
N SER A 112 -8.40 12.94 -9.57
CA SER A 112 -7.83 12.81 -10.92
C SER A 112 -6.72 11.74 -11.01
N SER A 113 -6.28 11.20 -9.88
CA SER A 113 -5.06 10.38 -9.79
C SER A 113 -5.33 8.88 -9.71
N ILE A 114 -6.55 8.49 -9.34
CA ILE A 114 -6.95 7.08 -9.22
C ILE A 114 -8.16 6.85 -10.12
N PRO A 115 -7.99 6.22 -11.30
CA PRO A 115 -9.09 5.88 -12.18
C PRO A 115 -10.11 4.90 -11.53
N PRO A 116 -11.33 4.80 -12.09
CA PRO A 116 -12.25 3.70 -11.81
C PRO A 116 -11.58 2.33 -11.89
N ASP A 117 -12.01 1.41 -11.01
CA ASP A 117 -11.66 -0.01 -11.03
C ASP A 117 -10.14 -0.29 -10.94
N SER A 118 -9.38 0.68 -10.45
CA SER A 118 -7.94 0.57 -10.27
C SER A 118 -7.56 -0.28 -9.06
N ASP A 119 -6.69 -1.24 -9.31
CA ASP A 119 -5.97 -1.96 -8.27
C ASP A 119 -4.81 -1.11 -7.74
N LEU A 120 -4.55 -1.22 -6.44
CA LEU A 120 -3.62 -0.35 -5.75
C LEU A 120 -2.52 -1.16 -5.09
N ILE A 121 -1.31 -0.63 -5.13
CA ILE A 121 -0.16 -1.14 -4.40
C ILE A 121 0.19 -0.10 -3.33
N PHE A 122 0.25 -0.53 -2.08
CA PHE A 122 0.73 0.31 -0.98
C PHE A 122 1.93 -0.32 -0.31
N GLU A 123 2.98 0.46 -0.12
CA GLU A 123 4.02 0.17 0.86
C GLU A 123 3.74 1.00 2.11
N VAL A 124 3.64 0.36 3.27
CA VAL A 124 3.26 0.98 4.54
C VAL A 124 4.25 0.61 5.63
N GLU A 125 4.70 1.59 6.39
CA GLU A 125 5.58 1.46 7.56
C GLU A 125 4.84 1.94 8.81
N LEU A 126 4.76 1.08 9.83
CA LEU A 126 4.11 1.43 11.10
C LEU A 126 5.07 2.20 12.01
N LEU A 127 4.69 3.42 12.41
CA LEU A 127 5.52 4.30 13.23
C LEU A 127 5.06 4.41 14.68
N LYS A 128 3.77 4.21 14.98
CA LYS A 128 3.24 4.29 16.35
C LYS A 128 1.97 3.47 16.52
N ILE A 129 1.74 3.01 17.74
CA ILE A 129 0.46 2.45 18.19
C ILE A 129 0.03 3.24 19.43
N ASN A 130 -1.17 3.82 19.41
CA ASN A 130 -1.76 4.62 20.50
C ASN A 130 -0.83 5.71 21.05
N GLY A 131 -0.07 6.36 20.15
CA GLY A 131 0.87 7.44 20.50
C GLY A 131 2.24 6.98 21.02
N GLN A 132 2.45 5.68 21.24
CA GLN A 132 3.74 5.14 21.68
C GLN A 132 4.68 4.93 20.49
N LYS A 133 5.88 5.53 20.56
CA LYS A 133 7.03 5.24 19.69
C LYS A 133 7.92 4.18 20.36
N LEU A 134 8.64 3.35 19.60
CA LEU A 134 9.70 2.44 20.11
C LEU A 134 10.97 3.19 20.57
N THR A 135 10.82 4.27 21.32
CA THR A 135 11.99 4.93 21.95
C THR A 135 11.92 4.68 23.45
N ASP A 136 12.80 3.77 23.91
CA ASP A 136 13.50 3.80 25.20
C ASP A 136 12.77 3.50 26.52
N ASP A 137 11.59 2.87 26.53
CA ASP A 137 10.94 2.41 27.78
C ASP A 137 11.69 1.27 28.52
N ALA A 138 12.86 0.86 28.03
CA ALA A 138 13.77 -0.04 28.76
C ALA A 138 14.79 0.72 29.65
N ASN A 139 14.84 2.06 29.62
CA ASN A 139 15.79 2.87 30.39
C ASN A 139 15.13 4.12 31.02
N GLN A 140 13.89 4.01 31.50
CA GLN A 140 13.23 5.05 32.28
C GLN A 140 12.84 4.54 33.68
N ASP A 141 13.81 3.97 34.39
CA ASP A 141 13.75 3.70 35.84
C ASP A 141 15.19 3.50 36.38
N LEU A 142 16.05 4.55 36.29
CA LEU A 142 17.23 4.76 37.14
C LEU A 142 17.46 6.26 37.35
#